data_AF-A0A0F8YJ68-F1
#
_entry.id   AF-A0A0F8YJ68-F1
#
_cell.length_a   1.000
_cell.length_b   1.000
_cell.length_c   1.000
_cell.angle_alpha   90.00
_cell.angle_beta   90.00
_cell.angle_gamma   90.00
#
_symmetry.space_group_name_H-M   'P 1'
#
loop_
_entity.id
_entity.type
_entity.pdbx_description
1 polymer ?
#
loop_
_entity_poly.entity_id
_entity_poly.type
_entity_poly.pdbx_seq_one_letter_code
_entity_poly.pdbx_strand_id
1 'polypeptide(L)' 'MLDGKEVEGLILAAGYSTRFKLFGSNFKKYLLKLNNSNILGYIITGMVKARIRKINIIASKISNKSKYRQIILNSV' A
#
# COMPACT_ATOMS: atom_id res chain seq x y z
N MET A 1 -10.70 -23.54 14.36
CA MET A 1 -10.48 -23.42 12.90
C MET A 1 -11.46 -22.37 12.42
N LEU A 2 -11.03 -21.37 11.66
CA LEU A 2 -11.97 -20.46 11.01
C LEU A 2 -12.78 -21.32 10.04
N ASP A 3 -14.09 -21.39 10.25
CA ASP A 3 -15.05 -21.96 9.30
C ASP A 3 -14.69 -21.52 7.89
N GLY A 4 -14.88 -22.39 6.89
CA GLY A 4 -14.39 -22.30 5.50
C GLY A 4 -14.84 -21.08 4.66
N LYS A 5 -15.05 -19.92 5.28
CA LYS A 5 -15.21 -18.62 4.64
C LYS A 5 -13.83 -18.06 4.33
N GLU A 6 -13.58 -17.81 3.05
CA GLU A 6 -12.39 -17.05 2.63
C GLU A 6 -12.44 -15.65 3.25
N VAL A 7 -11.38 -15.28 3.96
CA VAL A 7 -11.24 -13.94 4.53
C VAL A 7 -10.75 -13.00 3.43
N GLU A 8 -11.56 -11.98 3.11
CA GLU A 8 -11.18 -10.89 2.23
C GLU A 8 -10.58 -9.73 3.02
N GLY A 9 -9.56 -9.09 2.44
CA GLY A 9 -8.92 -7.90 2.96
C GLY A 9 -9.36 -6.64 2.25
N LEU A 10 -9.45 -5.53 2.98
CA LEU A 10 -9.65 -4.19 2.44
C LEU A 10 -8.57 -3.25 2.99
N ILE A 11 -7.85 -2.58 2.11
CA ILE A 11 -6.87 -1.54 2.47
C ILE A 11 -7.41 -0.17 2.03
N LEU A 12 -7.53 0.75 2.99
CA LEU A 12 -7.84 2.16 2.73
C LEU A 12 -6.54 2.97 2.59
N ALA A 13 -6.01 3.03 1.38
CA ALA A 13 -4.76 3.69 1.01
C ALA A 13 -4.96 5.16 0.55
N ALA A 14 -5.73 5.95 1.31
CA ALA A 14 -6.06 7.34 0.96
C ALA A 14 -5.26 8.39 1.75
N GLY A 15 -4.51 7.98 2.77
CA GLY A 15 -3.81 8.89 3.68
C GLY A 15 -2.63 9.63 3.02
N TYR A 16 -2.46 10.90 3.43
CA TYR A 16 -1.34 11.76 3.05
C TYR A 16 -0.31 11.88 4.18
N SER A 17 0.93 12.18 3.82
CA SER A 17 2.07 12.36 4.74
C SER A 17 2.17 13.78 5.29
N THR A 18 1.06 14.42 5.65
CA THR A 18 1.00 15.85 6.03
C THR A 18 1.93 16.24 7.18
N ARG A 19 2.22 15.32 8.10
CA ARG A 19 3.14 15.54 9.22
C ARG A 19 4.62 15.35 8.87
N PHE A 20 4.94 14.74 7.72
CA PHE A 20 6.31 14.52 7.29
C PHE A 20 6.76 15.70 6.42
N LYS A 21 7.38 16.70 7.05
CA LYS A 21 7.83 17.95 6.40
C LYS A 21 8.66 17.72 5.13
N LEU A 22 9.42 16.62 5.07
CA LEU A 22 10.30 16.26 3.95
C LEU A 22 9.58 15.89 2.64
N PHE A 23 8.34 15.42 2.69
CA PHE A 23 7.64 14.89 1.50
C PHE A 23 6.54 15.82 0.96
N GLY A 24 6.26 16.93 1.66
CA GLY A 24 5.14 17.81 1.35
C GLY A 24 3.77 17.23 1.70
N SER A 25 2.77 18.11 1.84
CA SER A 25 1.42 17.75 2.29
C SER A 25 0.66 16.81 1.34
N ASN A 26 1.09 16.71 0.08
CA ASN A 26 0.41 15.96 -0.97
C ASN A 26 1.00 14.57 -1.23
N PHE A 27 2.08 14.19 -0.55
CA PHE A 27 2.68 12.88 -0.74
C PHE A 27 1.81 11.78 -0.11
N LYS A 28 1.60 10.70 -0.86
CA LYS A 28 0.77 9.57 -0.40
C LYS A 28 1.52 8.75 0.65
N LYS A 29 0.91 8.60 1.82
CA LYS A 29 1.55 7.93 2.98
C LYS A 29 1.95 6.49 2.69
N TYR A 30 1.13 5.78 1.93
CA TYR A 30 1.37 4.37 1.60
C TYR A 30 2.63 4.14 0.74
N LEU A 31 3.18 5.19 0.10
CA LEU A 31 4.41 5.13 -0.69
C LEU A 31 5.69 5.37 0.12
N LEU A 32 5.58 5.80 1.39
CA LEU A 32 6.76 6.00 2.25
C LEU A 32 7.54 4.69 2.40
N LYS A 33 8.87 4.79 2.40
CA LYS A 33 9.76 3.64 2.57
C LYS A 33 9.74 3.15 4.02
N LEU A 34 9.69 1.83 4.19
CA LEU A 34 9.78 1.11 5.46
C LEU A 34 10.41 -0.26 5.19
N ASN A 35 11.53 -0.58 5.85
CA ASN A 35 12.20 -1.89 5.81
C ASN A 35 12.36 -2.45 4.38
N ASN A 36 13.14 -1.78 3.53
CA ASN A 36 13.41 -2.13 2.12
C ASN A 36 12.19 -2.17 1.19
N SER A 37 10.98 -1.93 1.70
CA SER A 37 9.73 -1.83 0.94
C SER A 37 9.10 -0.43 1.12
N ASN A 38 7.90 -0.23 0.59
CA ASN A 38 7.03 0.87 1.02
C ASN A 38 5.97 0.36 2.00
N ILE A 39 5.31 1.28 2.71
CA ILE A 39 4.28 0.94 3.71
C ILE A 39 3.19 0.04 3.10
N LEU A 40 2.75 0.32 1.87
CA LEU A 40 1.74 -0.52 1.21
C LEU A 40 2.21 -1.96 1.03
N GLY A 41 3.43 -2.14 0.51
CA GLY A 41 4.05 -3.44 0.31
C GLY A 41 4.22 -4.20 1.63
N TYR A 42 4.68 -3.53 2.68
CA TYR A 42 4.79 -4.13 4.02
C TYR A 42 3.44 -4.67 4.53
N ILE A 43 2.36 -3.90 4.38
CA ILE A 43 1.01 -4.32 4.77
C ILE A 43 0.53 -5.51 3.94
N ILE A 44 0.69 -5.45 2.61
CA ILE A 44 0.30 -6.55 1.71
C ILE A 44 1.05 -7.84 2.10
N THR A 45 2.36 -7.77 2.36
CA THR A 45 3.13 -8.93 2.83
C THR A 45 2.58 -9.50 4.13
N GLY A 46 2.18 -8.65 5.09
CA GLY A 46 1.55 -9.08 6.33
C GLY A 46 0.20 -9.79 6.08
N MET A 47 -0.63 -9.23 5.20
CA MET A 47 -1.93 -9.83 4.85
C MET A 47 -1.79 -11.17 4.13
N VAL A 48 -0.81 -11.30 3.23
CA VAL A 48 -0.46 -12.58 2.58
C VAL A 48 0.00 -13.61 3.61
N LYS A 49 0.88 -13.22 4.55
CA LYS A 49 1.31 -14.09 5.66
C LYS A 49 0.14 -14.52 6.55
N ALA A 50 -0.87 -13.67 6.71
CA ALA A 50 -2.11 -13.96 7.41
C ALA A 50 -3.11 -14.81 6.58
N ARG A 51 -2.70 -15.31 5.40
CA ARG A 51 -3.52 -16.13 4.48
C ARG A 51 -4.73 -15.40 3.90
N ILE A 52 -4.71 -14.07 3.84
CA ILE A 52 -5.71 -13.28 3.12
C ILE A 52 -5.37 -13.33 1.62
N ARG A 53 -6.21 -14.01 0.84
CA ARG A 53 -5.96 -14.29 -0.59
C ARG A 53 -6.52 -13.23 -1.52
N LYS A 54 -7.59 -12.55 -1.12
CA LYS A 54 -8.22 -11.48 -1.88
C LYS A 54 -8.08 -10.17 -1.12
N ILE A 55 -7.39 -9.20 -1.71
CA ILE A 55 -7.09 -7.91 -1.09
C ILE A 55 -7.59 -6.80 -2.03
N ASN A 56 -8.61 -6.08 -1.60
CA ASN A 56 -9.11 -4.90 -2.28
C ASN A 56 -8.38 -3.66 -1.76
N ILE A 57 -7.94 -2.76 -2.64
CA ILE A 57 -7.21 -1.56 -2.25
C ILE A 57 -7.95 -0.34 -2.79
N ILE A 58 -8.42 0.52 -1.88
CA ILE A 58 -9.02 1.81 -2.23
C ILE A 58 -7.97 2.88 -2.03
N ALA A 59 -7.42 3.40 -3.14
CA ALA A 59 -6.44 4.47 -3.12
C ALA A 59 -7.05 5.79 -3.60
N SER A 60 -6.70 6.88 -2.94
CA SER A 60 -7.08 8.23 -3.40
C SER A 60 -6.41 8.54 -4.75
N LYS A 61 -7.15 9.18 -5.67
CA LYS A 61 -6.65 9.55 -7.00
C LYS A 61 -5.28 10.22 -6.89
N ILE A 62 -4.31 9.69 -7.62
CA ILE A 62 -3.04 10.36 -7.83
C ILE A 62 -3.36 11.47 -8.81
N SER A 63 -3.48 12.72 -8.32
CA SER A 63 -3.62 13.86 -9.22
C SER A 63 -2.41 13.88 -10.15
N ASN A 64 -2.65 14.05 -11.45
CA ASN A 64 -1.75 13.86 -12.59
C ASN A 64 -0.47 14.73 -12.63
N LYS A 65 0.01 15.26 -11.49
CA LYS A 65 1.14 16.20 -11.41
C LYS A 65 2.47 15.59 -10.96
N SER A 66 2.51 14.36 -10.41
CA SER A 66 3.77 13.74 -10.01
C SER A 66 4.22 12.69 -11.01
N LYS A 67 5.14 13.06 -11.90
CA LYS A 67 5.98 12.14 -12.68
C LYS A 67 6.67 11.17 -11.70
N TYR A 68 6.17 9.94 -11.57
CA TYR A 68 6.95 8.86 -10.97
C TYR A 68 6.98 7.67 -11.92
N ARG A 69 8.21 7.27 -12.25
CA ARG A 69 8.53 6.09 -13.05
C ARG A 69 7.95 4.86 -12.35
N GLN A 70 7.17 4.08 -13.10
CA GLN A 70 6.74 2.74 -12.75
C GLN A 70 7.99 1.89 -12.48
N ILE A 71 8.20 1.49 -11.22
CA ILE A 71 9.21 0.47 -10.91
C ILE A 71 8.51 -0.87 -11.14
N ILE A 72 8.79 -1.48 -12.29
CA ILE A 72 8.44 -2.86 -12.57
C ILE A 72 9.37 -3.72 -11.71
N LEU A 73 8.81 -4.38 -10.70
CA LEU A 73 9.51 -5.44 -10.00
C LEU A 73 9.28 -6.73 -10.80
N ASN A 74 10.28 -7.14 -11.58
CA ASN A 74 10.32 -8.50 -12.09
C ASN A 74 10.65 -9.42 -10.91
N SER A 75 9.74 -10.35 -10.60
CA SER A 75 10.00 -11.46 -9.69
C SER A 75 10.80 -12.53 -10.42
N VAL A 76 11.94 -12.94 -9.85
CA VAL A 76 12.61 -14.22 -10.14
C VAL A 76 11.97 -15.30 -9.29
#